data_AF-A0A9N9GDD6-F1
#
_entry.id   AF-A0A9N9GDD6-F1
#
_cell.length_a   1.000
_cell.length_b   1.000
_cell.length_c   1.000
_cell.angle_alpha   90.00
_cell.angle_beta   90.00
_cell.angle_gamma   90.00
#
_symmetry.space_group_name_H-M   'P 1'
#
loop_
_entity.id
_entity.type
_entity.pdbx_description
1 polymer ?
#
loop_
_entity_poly.entity_id
_entity_poly.type
_entity_poly.pdbx_seq_one_letter_code
_entity_poly.pdbx_strand_id
1 'polypeptide(L)'
;MKKNLLADVSEQYFKTTPVNDWSYLGYLDAMKLYFYDYASIASIKSSWRKSFLAVLRFFEKCQDQERSKTATFLINEKSNKQEISEYWNRIEQERALKAKQLAVKNKTQSSALDMPNVATSNQTNQVIKLLEEEESDGSSSKNANSNLDPDASEEDQEEEEPRIQANVINLSAFMDPP
;
A
#
# COMPACT_ATOMS: atom_id res chain seq x y z
N MET A 1 17.11 14.98 10.79
CA MET A 1 16.77 16.00 9.77
C MET A 1 15.30 16.46 9.76
N LYS A 2 14.29 15.68 10.20
CA LYS A 2 12.87 16.06 10.05
C LYS A 2 12.36 17.25 10.90
N LYS A 3 13.02 17.60 12.02
CA LYS A 3 12.53 18.65 12.95
C LYS A 3 12.63 20.06 12.36
N ASN A 4 13.64 20.34 11.53
CA ASN A 4 13.86 21.67 10.96
C ASN A 4 12.85 21.97 9.85
N LEU A 5 12.58 20.99 8.97
CA LEU A 5 11.61 21.14 7.88
C LEU A 5 10.22 21.54 8.38
N LEU A 6 9.74 20.92 9.48
CA LEU A 6 8.41 21.23 10.00
C LEU A 6 8.32 22.69 10.47
N ALA A 7 9.35 23.20 11.16
CA ALA A 7 9.38 24.59 11.60
C ALA A 7 9.48 25.56 10.42
N ASP A 8 10.38 25.29 9.47
CA ASP A 8 10.62 26.14 8.30
C ASP A 8 9.36 26.28 7.43
N VAL A 9 8.69 25.16 7.15
CA VAL A 9 7.45 25.14 6.36
C VAL A 9 6.31 25.76 7.17
N SER A 10 6.23 25.50 8.48
CA SER A 10 5.18 26.11 9.33
C SER A 10 5.27 27.64 9.32
N GLU A 11 6.48 28.20 9.39
CA GLU A 11 6.70 29.65 9.32
C GLU A 11 6.36 30.23 7.95
N GLN A 12 6.52 29.46 6.87
CA GLN A 12 6.29 29.94 5.52
C GLN A 12 4.86 30.46 5.33
N TYR A 13 3.86 29.73 5.85
CA TYR A 13 2.46 30.17 5.81
C TYR A 13 2.27 31.58 6.38
N PHE A 14 2.85 31.87 7.56
CA PHE A 14 2.72 33.17 8.21
C PHE A 14 3.55 34.28 7.54
N LYS A 15 4.59 33.91 6.78
CA LYS A 15 5.39 34.86 6.00
C LYS A 15 4.68 35.27 4.70
N THR A 16 3.94 34.35 4.08
CA THR A 16 3.30 34.58 2.77
C THR A 16 1.83 34.98 2.86
N THR A 17 1.17 34.69 3.99
CA THR A 17 -0.26 34.98 4.18
C THR A 17 -0.44 36.29 4.94
N PRO A 18 -1.30 37.22 4.47
CA PRO A 18 -1.66 38.41 5.21
C PRO A 18 -2.16 38.07 6.62
N VAL A 19 -1.85 38.93 7.59
CA VAL A 19 -2.14 38.67 9.02
C VAL A 19 -3.64 38.42 9.25
N ASN A 20 -4.50 39.17 8.57
CA ASN A 20 -5.96 39.04 8.70
C ASN A 20 -6.52 37.70 8.16
N ASP A 21 -5.76 36.99 7.33
CA ASP A 21 -6.15 35.70 6.74
C ASP A 21 -5.57 34.51 7.52
N TRP A 22 -4.85 34.77 8.62
CA TRP A 22 -4.30 33.72 9.46
C TRP A 22 -5.42 32.91 10.12
N SER A 23 -5.42 31.61 9.87
CA SER A 23 -6.36 30.68 10.49
C SER A 23 -5.73 29.30 10.60
N TYR A 24 -6.22 28.49 11.54
CA TYR A 24 -5.74 27.11 11.66
C TYR A 24 -6.10 26.26 10.44
N LEU A 25 -7.29 26.46 9.86
CA LEU A 25 -7.70 25.74 8.65
C LEU A 25 -6.88 26.16 7.42
N GLY A 26 -6.67 27.46 7.21
CA GLY A 26 -5.82 27.96 6.12
C GLY A 26 -4.38 27.45 6.25
N TYR A 27 -3.85 27.43 7.48
CA TYR A 27 -2.58 26.79 7.77
C TYR A 27 -2.58 25.30 7.41
N LEU A 28 -3.59 24.53 7.82
CA LEU A 28 -3.65 23.10 7.50
C LEU A 28 -3.74 22.83 5.99
N ASP A 29 -4.41 23.70 5.24
CA ASP A 29 -4.54 23.56 3.79
C ASP A 29 -3.19 23.84 3.09
N ALA A 30 -2.48 24.89 3.52
CA ALA A 30 -1.11 25.18 3.05
C ALA A 30 -0.13 24.03 3.33
N MET A 31 -0.36 23.26 4.40
CA MET A 31 0.49 22.14 4.81
C MET A 31 0.06 20.78 4.25
N LYS A 32 -1.05 20.72 3.51
CA LYS A 32 -1.69 19.46 3.07
C LYS A 32 -0.74 18.51 2.35
N LEU A 33 0.18 19.04 1.53
CA LEU A 33 1.15 18.25 0.78
C LEU A 33 2.08 17.41 1.66
N TYR A 34 2.36 17.86 2.89
CA TYR A 34 3.27 17.21 3.82
C TYR A 34 2.58 16.13 4.68
N PHE A 35 1.25 15.98 4.58
CA PHE A 35 0.51 15.01 5.39
C PHE A 35 0.79 13.56 4.98
N TYR A 36 1.19 13.34 3.73
CA TYR A 36 1.39 11.99 3.20
C TYR A 36 2.64 11.30 3.77
N ASP A 37 3.59 12.05 4.33
CA ASP A 37 4.84 11.53 4.93
C ASP A 37 4.65 10.93 6.33
N TYR A 38 3.47 11.07 6.92
CA TYR A 38 3.18 10.63 8.28
C TYR A 38 2.51 9.27 8.31
N ALA A 39 2.90 8.43 9.27
CA ALA A 39 2.33 7.09 9.44
C ALA A 39 0.82 7.11 9.77
N SER A 40 0.32 8.08 10.53
CA SER A 40 -1.08 8.11 10.98
C SER A 40 -1.69 9.52 11.05
N ILE A 41 -3.01 9.62 10.89
CA ILE A 41 -3.76 10.87 11.05
C ILE A 41 -3.58 11.50 12.44
N ALA A 42 -3.54 10.68 13.50
CA ALA A 42 -3.32 11.17 14.86
C ALA A 42 -1.95 11.87 15.02
N SER A 43 -0.90 11.32 14.40
CA SER A 43 0.43 11.92 14.41
C SER A 43 0.48 13.26 13.65
N ILE A 44 -0.26 13.37 12.55
CA ILE A 44 -0.42 14.61 11.77
C ILE A 44 -1.13 15.66 12.63
N LYS A 45 -2.34 15.34 13.12
CA LYS A 45 -3.17 16.24 13.93
C LYS A 45 -2.38 16.89 15.06
N SER A 46 -1.67 16.07 15.84
CA SER A 46 -0.89 16.54 16.97
C SER A 46 0.35 17.35 16.57
N SER A 47 1.09 16.93 15.54
CA SER A 47 2.31 17.61 15.09
C SER A 47 2.02 18.99 14.51
N TRP A 48 1.02 19.08 13.64
CA TRP A 48 0.67 20.33 12.96
C TRP A 48 -0.02 21.31 13.91
N ARG A 49 -0.83 20.84 14.86
CA ARG A 49 -1.38 21.70 15.91
C ARG A 49 -0.30 22.29 16.80
N LYS A 50 0.68 21.47 17.21
CA LYS A 50 1.82 21.94 18.02
C LYS A 50 2.65 22.98 17.27
N SER A 51 2.92 22.74 15.98
CA SER A 51 3.75 23.64 15.17
C SER A 51 3.04 24.97 14.92
N PHE A 52 1.75 24.95 14.60
CA PHE A 52 0.93 26.15 14.49
C PHE A 52 1.01 27.01 15.76
N LEU A 53 0.77 26.40 16.92
CA LEU A 53 0.81 27.11 18.21
C LEU A 53 2.22 27.60 18.56
N ALA A 54 3.27 26.86 18.20
CA ALA A 54 4.64 27.28 18.42
C ALA A 54 4.98 28.55 17.64
N VAL A 55 4.58 28.60 16.37
CA VAL A 55 4.80 29.79 15.52
C VAL A 55 3.96 30.97 15.99
N LEU A 56 2.70 30.76 16.40
CA LEU A 56 1.89 31.83 16.98
C LEU A 56 2.50 32.40 18.26
N ARG A 57 3.05 31.55 19.15
CA ARG A 57 3.74 32.01 20.37
C ARG A 57 5.02 32.80 20.08
N PHE A 58 5.65 32.54 18.94
CA PHE A 58 6.75 33.37 18.46
C PHE A 58 6.23 34.76 18.03
N PHE A 59 5.14 34.83 17.26
CA PHE A 59 4.54 36.10 16.83
C PHE A 59 3.88 36.89 17.96
N GLU A 60 3.35 36.24 18.98
CA GLU A 60 2.81 36.89 20.19
C GLU A 60 3.86 37.80 20.86
N LYS A 61 5.14 37.42 20.81
CA LYS A 61 6.28 38.18 21.36
C LYS A 61 6.94 39.12 20.36
N CYS A 62 6.39 39.25 19.15
CA CYS A 62 6.94 40.10 18.10
C CYS A 62 6.68 41.59 18.42
N GLN A 63 7.58 42.47 17.94
CA GLN A 63 7.39 43.92 18.04
C GLN A 63 6.28 44.44 17.12
N ASP A 64 5.94 43.68 16.07
CA ASP A 64 4.82 43.99 15.17
C ASP A 64 3.50 43.83 15.93
N GLN A 65 2.84 44.96 16.17
CA GLN A 65 1.63 45.03 16.97
C GLN A 65 0.44 44.32 16.32
N GLU A 66 0.35 44.30 14.99
CA GLU A 66 -0.73 43.63 14.26
C GLU A 66 -0.55 42.12 14.38
N ARG A 67 0.66 41.62 14.09
CA ARG A 67 0.99 40.19 14.20
C ARG A 67 0.84 39.68 15.62
N SER A 68 1.31 40.44 16.62
CA SER A 68 1.20 40.06 18.03
C SER A 68 -0.26 39.95 18.47
N LYS A 69 -1.10 40.96 18.15
CA LYS A 69 -2.54 40.94 18.48
C LYS A 69 -3.26 39.76 17.84
N THR A 70 -3.04 39.53 16.55
CA THR A 70 -3.70 38.43 15.82
C THR A 70 -3.20 37.07 16.32
N ALA A 71 -1.92 36.93 16.64
CA ALA A 71 -1.40 35.70 17.21
C ALA A 71 -2.01 35.39 18.59
N THR A 72 -2.08 36.37 19.49
CA THR A 72 -2.75 36.23 20.79
C THR A 72 -4.23 35.91 20.62
N PHE A 73 -4.92 36.51 19.65
CA PHE A 73 -6.31 36.17 19.33
C PHE A 73 -6.45 34.69 18.94
N LEU A 74 -5.68 34.22 17.95
CA LEU A 74 -5.73 32.84 17.45
C LEU A 74 -5.29 31.78 18.46
N ILE A 75 -4.41 32.12 19.41
CA ILE A 75 -4.02 31.23 20.51
C ILE A 75 -5.21 31.00 21.46
N ASN A 76 -5.96 32.06 21.75
CA ASN A 76 -7.08 32.05 22.70
C ASN A 76 -8.42 31.69 22.06
N GLU A 77 -8.50 31.73 20.72
CA GLU A 77 -9.69 31.39 19.97
C GLU A 77 -10.12 29.94 20.25
N LYS A 78 -11.40 29.77 20.61
CA LYS A 78 -12.02 28.44 20.66
C LYS A 78 -12.15 27.95 19.24
N SER A 79 -11.26 27.03 18.86
CA SER A 79 -11.23 26.46 17.52
C SER A 79 -12.59 25.89 17.13
N ASN A 80 -13.03 26.12 15.89
CA ASN A 80 -14.24 25.52 15.34
C ASN A 80 -14.05 23.99 15.23
N LYS A 81 -14.45 23.29 16.29
CA LYS A 81 -14.22 21.83 16.43
C LYS A 81 -14.90 21.05 15.31
N GLN A 82 -16.05 21.51 14.84
CA GLN A 82 -16.81 20.82 13.80
C GLN A 82 -16.09 20.89 12.45
N GLU A 83 -15.76 22.10 11.98
CA GLU A 83 -15.06 22.27 10.70
C GLU A 83 -13.69 21.60 10.69
N ILE A 84 -12.95 21.66 11.81
CA ILE A 84 -11.66 20.98 11.94
C ILE A 84 -11.84 19.47 11.90
N SER A 85 -12.87 18.92 12.55
CA SER A 85 -13.19 17.50 12.50
C SER A 85 -13.50 17.04 11.07
N GLU A 86 -14.36 17.78 10.37
CA GLU A 86 -14.72 17.51 8.99
C GLU A 86 -13.51 17.59 8.04
N TYR A 87 -12.65 18.59 8.24
CA TYR A 87 -11.39 18.71 7.50
C TYR A 87 -10.56 17.43 7.64
N TRP A 88 -10.34 16.97 8.86
CA TRP A 88 -9.55 15.77 9.08
C TRP A 88 -10.20 14.50 8.54
N ASN A 89 -11.53 14.39 8.62
CA ASN A 89 -12.26 13.27 8.01
C ASN A 89 -12.06 13.24 6.49
N ARG A 90 -12.09 14.40 5.81
CA ARG A 90 -11.78 14.49 4.37
C ARG A 90 -10.35 14.02 4.07
N ILE A 91 -9.36 14.48 4.84
CA ILE A 91 -7.97 14.06 4.66
C ILE A 91 -7.80 12.55 4.87
N GLU A 92 -8.48 11.97 5.86
CA GLU A 92 -8.46 10.53 6.12
C GLU A 92 -9.05 9.72 4.96
N GLN A 93 -10.20 10.16 4.43
CA GLN A 93 -10.81 9.56 3.24
C GLN A 93 -9.91 9.65 2.01
N GLU A 94 -9.30 10.81 1.75
CA GLU A 94 -8.36 10.99 0.64
C GLU A 94 -7.16 10.05 0.75
N ARG A 95 -6.60 9.88 1.95
CA ARG A 95 -5.48 8.96 2.19
C ARG A 95 -5.88 7.50 1.95
N ALA A 96 -7.06 7.10 2.45
CA ALA A 96 -7.59 5.76 2.23
C ALA A 96 -7.82 5.47 0.74
N LEU A 97 -8.33 6.45 0.00
CA LEU A 97 -8.53 6.33 -1.45
C LEU A 97 -7.20 6.18 -2.19
N LYS A 98 -6.18 6.99 -1.87
CA LYS A 98 -4.83 6.86 -2.46
C LYS A 98 -4.21 5.49 -2.18
N ALA A 99 -4.37 4.98 -0.96
CA ALA A 99 -3.88 3.64 -0.61
C ALA A 99 -4.57 2.54 -1.44
N LYS A 100 -5.89 2.62 -1.61
CA LYS A 100 -6.65 1.70 -2.47
C LYS A 100 -6.20 1.77 -3.94
N GLN A 101 -6.01 2.98 -4.48
CA GLN A 101 -5.53 3.18 -5.85
C GLN A 101 -4.14 2.56 -6.05
N LEU A 102 -3.23 2.75 -5.09
CA LEU A 102 -1.91 2.15 -5.13
C LEU A 102 -1.96 0.62 -5.07
N ALA A 103 -2.83 0.05 -4.22
CA ALA A 103 -3.02 -1.39 -4.13
C ALA A 103 -3.55 -1.99 -5.44
N VAL A 104 -4.54 -1.34 -6.07
CA VAL A 104 -5.05 -1.74 -7.39
C VAL A 104 -3.95 -1.68 -8.44
N LYS A 105 -3.20 -0.57 -8.51
CA LYS A 105 -2.09 -0.42 -9.45
C LYS A 105 -1.06 -1.53 -9.29
N ASN A 106 -0.63 -1.81 -8.06
CA ASN A 106 0.36 -2.85 -7.78
C ASN A 106 -0.16 -4.23 -8.16
N LYS A 107 -1.43 -4.54 -7.84
CA LYS A 107 -2.06 -5.80 -8.23
C LYS A 107 -2.12 -5.95 -9.75
N THR A 108 -2.56 -4.92 -10.47
CA THR A 108 -2.61 -4.92 -11.93
C THR A 108 -1.22 -5.12 -12.54
N GLN A 109 -0.20 -4.44 -12.00
CA GLN A 109 1.18 -4.62 -12.44
C GLN A 109 1.70 -6.04 -12.20
N SER A 110 1.43 -6.61 -11.02
CA SER A 110 1.77 -8.02 -10.73
C SER A 110 1.08 -8.97 -11.70
N SER A 111 -0.25 -8.85 -11.87
CA SER A 111 -1.00 -9.71 -12.79
C SER A 111 -0.53 -9.58 -14.24
N ALA A 112 -0.13 -8.38 -14.68
CA ALA A 112 0.45 -8.18 -16.01
C ALA A 112 1.79 -8.89 -16.20
N LEU A 113 2.61 -8.96 -15.15
CA LEU A 113 3.87 -9.72 -15.16
C LEU A 113 3.64 -11.23 -15.13
N ASP A 114 2.57 -11.70 -14.49
CA ASP A 114 2.26 -13.13 -14.39
C ASP A 114 1.63 -13.71 -15.68
N MET A 115 0.91 -12.89 -16.45
CA MET A 115 0.21 -13.34 -17.67
C MET A 115 1.13 -14.05 -18.69
N PRO A 116 2.33 -13.55 -19.04
CA PRO A 116 3.24 -14.24 -19.95
C PRO A 116 3.71 -15.61 -19.42
N ASN A 117 3.93 -15.76 -18.11
CA ASN A 117 4.35 -17.02 -17.52
C ASN A 117 3.24 -18.08 -17.65
N VAL A 118 2.00 -17.70 -17.37
CA VAL A 118 0.83 -18.58 -17.55
C VAL A 118 0.65 -18.93 -19.02
N ALA A 119 0.77 -17.95 -19.92
CA ALA A 119 0.63 -18.18 -21.36
C ALA A 119 1.72 -19.12 -21.90
N THR A 120 2.97 -18.93 -21.48
CA THR A 120 4.10 -19.78 -21.87
C THR A 120 3.93 -21.20 -21.35
N SER A 121 3.56 -21.36 -20.07
CA SER A 121 3.29 -22.68 -19.48
C SER A 121 2.19 -23.43 -20.24
N ASN A 122 1.09 -22.74 -20.57
CA ASN A 122 0.01 -23.32 -21.36
C ASN A 122 0.45 -23.72 -22.78
N GLN A 123 1.27 -22.90 -23.45
CA GLN A 123 1.81 -23.22 -24.77
C GLN A 123 2.76 -24.43 -24.69
N THR A 124 3.66 -24.47 -23.72
CA THR A 124 4.56 -25.62 -23.50
C THR A 124 3.76 -26.91 -23.29
N ASN A 125 2.73 -26.88 -22.45
CA ASN A 125 1.89 -28.05 -22.20
C ASN A 125 1.14 -28.51 -23.46
N GLN A 126 0.72 -27.59 -24.32
CA GLN A 126 0.10 -27.94 -25.61
C GLN A 126 1.10 -28.61 -26.55
N VAL A 127 2.35 -28.11 -26.61
CA VAL A 127 3.40 -28.73 -27.43
C VAL A 127 3.73 -30.13 -26.94
N ILE A 128 3.87 -30.33 -25.62
CA ILE A 128 4.10 -31.64 -25.01
C ILE A 128 2.99 -32.62 -25.42
N LYS A 129 1.72 -32.21 -25.28
CA LYS A 129 0.57 -33.06 -25.64
C LYS A 129 0.57 -33.47 -27.12
N LEU A 130 0.93 -32.55 -28.02
CA LEU A 130 1.03 -32.86 -29.46
C LEU A 130 2.15 -33.86 -29.77
N LEU A 131 3.28 -33.76 -29.08
CA LEU A 131 4.40 -34.71 -29.24
C LEU A 131 4.02 -36.11 -28.74
N GLU A 132 3.30 -36.21 -27.61
CA GLU A 132 2.79 -37.47 -27.08
C GLU A 132 1.75 -38.12 -28.02
N GLU A 133 0.90 -37.31 -28.66
CA GLU A 133 -0.08 -37.79 -29.64
C GLU A 133 0.59 -38.26 -30.95
N GLU A 134 1.63 -37.58 -31.44
CA GLU A 134 2.42 -38.02 -32.61
C GLU A 134 3.21 -39.31 -32.37
N GLU A 135 3.76 -39.52 -31.17
CA GLU A 135 4.41 -40.79 -30.81
C GLU A 135 3.41 -41.96 -30.72
N SER A 136 2.15 -41.70 -30.35
CA SER A 136 1.10 -42.72 -30.27
C SER A 136 0.56 -43.15 -31.65
N ASP A 137 0.43 -42.23 -32.62
CA ASP A 137 -0.13 -42.54 -33.95
C ASP A 137 0.91 -43.11 -34.94
N GLY A 138 2.21 -43.05 -34.60
CA GLY A 138 3.31 -43.63 -35.38
C GLY A 138 3.45 -45.16 -35.29
N SER A 139 2.72 -45.83 -34.40
CA SER A 139 2.85 -47.28 -34.16
C SER A 139 1.65 -48.09 -34.70
N SER A 140 1.30 -47.90 -35.97
CA SER A 140 0.38 -48.82 -36.65
C SER A 140 0.69 -49.04 -38.12
N SER A 141 1.77 -49.78 -38.41
CA SER A 141 1.79 -50.70 -39.56
C SER A 141 2.88 -51.78 -39.49
N LYS A 142 2.39 -53.01 -39.24
CA LYS A 142 2.91 -54.33 -39.68
C LYS A 142 4.27 -54.80 -39.17
N ASN A 143 4.26 -55.79 -38.29
CA ASN A 143 4.20 -57.19 -38.75
C ASN A 143 3.76 -58.16 -37.64
N ALA A 144 2.68 -58.87 -37.90
CA ALA A 144 2.30 -60.07 -37.18
C ALA A 144 3.13 -61.25 -37.71
N ASN A 145 3.90 -61.91 -36.85
CA ASN A 145 3.92 -63.38 -36.84
C ASN A 145 4.48 -63.95 -35.52
N SER A 146 3.56 -64.47 -34.72
CA SER A 146 3.61 -65.68 -33.87
C SER A 146 4.97 -66.22 -33.37
N ASN A 147 5.18 -66.28 -32.05
CA ASN A 147 4.78 -67.43 -31.22
C ASN A 147 5.47 -67.45 -29.84
N LEU A 148 4.63 -67.75 -28.82
CA LEU A 148 4.88 -68.50 -27.57
C LEU A 148 5.49 -67.78 -26.35
N ASP A 149 4.58 -67.53 -25.41
CA ASP A 149 4.65 -67.42 -23.94
C ASP A 149 5.51 -68.50 -23.22
N PRO A 150 5.60 -68.50 -21.88
CA PRO A 150 5.79 -67.40 -20.91
C PRO A 150 6.91 -67.76 -19.90
N ASP A 151 7.42 -66.81 -19.11
CA ASP A 151 7.72 -67.14 -17.71
C ASP A 151 7.66 -65.91 -16.80
N ALA A 152 7.05 -66.13 -15.64
CA ALA A 152 6.78 -65.16 -14.61
C ALA A 152 7.99 -64.97 -13.71
N SER A 153 8.26 -63.72 -13.30
CA SER A 153 8.91 -63.38 -12.03
C SER A 153 8.72 -61.90 -11.78
N GLU A 154 8.05 -61.61 -10.67
CA GLU A 154 7.70 -60.31 -10.12
C GLU A 154 8.91 -59.56 -9.53
N GLU A 155 8.62 -58.32 -9.10
CA GLU A 155 9.27 -57.50 -8.08
C GLU A 155 10.15 -56.32 -8.57
N ASP A 156 9.42 -55.20 -8.76
CA ASP A 156 9.51 -53.99 -7.94
C ASP A 156 10.82 -53.19 -7.90
N GLN A 157 10.80 -52.04 -8.57
CA GLN A 157 11.63 -50.89 -8.23
C GLN A 157 10.72 -49.67 -8.01
N GLU A 158 10.46 -49.37 -6.75
CA GLU A 158 9.96 -48.09 -6.28
C GLU A 158 11.10 -47.05 -6.39
N GLU A 159 10.96 -46.04 -7.25
CA GLU A 159 11.66 -44.76 -7.06
C GLU A 159 10.62 -43.68 -6.77
N GLU A 160 10.58 -43.31 -5.49
CA GLU A 160 9.70 -42.34 -4.87
C GLU A 160 10.13 -40.89 -5.24
N GLU A 161 9.17 -40.08 -5.70
CA GLU A 161 9.33 -38.65 -5.98
C GLU A 161 9.66 -37.83 -4.71
N PRO A 162 10.44 -36.73 -4.82
CA PRO A 162 10.69 -35.84 -3.69
C PRO A 162 9.46 -35.00 -3.33
N ARG A 163 8.88 -35.27 -2.15
CA ARG A 163 7.89 -34.43 -1.47
C ARG A 163 8.49 -33.05 -1.14
N ILE A 164 8.02 -31.99 -1.80
CA ILE A 164 8.13 -30.61 -1.29
C ILE A 164 6.95 -30.38 -0.35
N GLN A 165 7.22 -30.39 0.96
CA GLN A 165 6.23 -30.02 1.97
C GLN A 165 5.94 -28.52 1.91
N ALA A 166 4.72 -28.17 1.50
CA ALA A 166 4.15 -26.85 1.66
C ALA A 166 3.93 -26.58 3.15
N ASN A 167 4.59 -25.54 3.65
CA ASN A 167 4.42 -25.02 5.01
C ASN A 167 2.96 -24.55 5.19
N VAL A 168 2.19 -25.25 6.01
CA VAL A 168 0.86 -24.83 6.45
C VAL A 168 1.05 -23.76 7.52
N ILE A 169 0.91 -22.48 7.15
CA ILE A 169 0.76 -21.41 8.14
C ILE A 169 -0.67 -21.47 8.67
N ASN A 170 -0.76 -21.82 9.94
CA ASN A 170 -1.96 -21.89 10.76
C ASN A 170 -2.67 -20.52 10.82
N LEU A 171 -3.80 -20.39 10.14
CA LEU A 171 -4.74 -19.27 10.23
C LEU A 171 -5.84 -19.64 11.21
N SER A 172 -5.55 -19.57 12.51
CA SER A 172 -6.57 -19.60 13.55
C SER A 172 -6.20 -18.72 14.74
N ALA A 173 -6.59 -17.45 14.68
CA ALA A 173 -6.93 -16.60 15.83
C ALA A 173 -7.37 -15.21 15.36
N PHE A 174 -8.59 -15.12 14.82
CA PHE A 174 -9.37 -13.87 14.79
C PHE A 174 -10.85 -14.24 14.77
N MET A 175 -11.55 -14.05 15.91
CA MET A 175 -12.93 -13.55 16.05
C MET A 175 -13.42 -13.74 17.51
N ASP A 176 -13.20 -12.70 18.33
CA ASP A 176 -14.05 -11.98 19.31
C ASP A 176 -15.07 -12.71 20.26
N PRO A 177 -15.87 -12.00 21.09
CA PRO A 177 -15.70 -11.86 22.55
C PRO A 177 -16.91 -12.45 23.35
N PRO A 178 -16.94 -12.33 24.70
CA PRO A 178 -17.59 -11.17 25.34
C PRO A 178 -16.79 -10.52 26.49
#